data_AF-A0A2D7LMS4-F1
#
_entry.id   AF-A0A2D7LMS4-F1
#
_cell.length_a   1.000
_cell.length_b   1.000
_cell.length_c   1.000
_cell.angle_alpha   90.00
_cell.angle_beta   90.00
_cell.angle_gamma   90.00
#
_symmetry.space_group_name_H-M   'P 1'
#
loop_
_entity.id
_entity.type
_entity.pdbx_description
1 polymer ?
#
loop_
_entity_poly.entity_id
_entity_poly.type
_entity_poly.pdbx_seq_one_letter_code
_entity_poly.pdbx_strand_id
1 'polypeptide(L)' 'MSDKEINYWLMKSEPDTYSIKDLEKEEETLWDGIRNYQARNFMRS' A
#
# COMPACT_ATOMS: atom_id res chain seq x y z
N MET A 1 -6.60 -26.70 -10.73
CA MET A 1 -6.13 -25.62 -9.84
C MET A 1 -5.23 -24.71 -10.66
N SER A 2 -5.64 -23.47 -10.94
CA SER A 2 -4.73 -22.45 -11.45
C SER A 2 -3.94 -21.90 -10.27
N ASP A 3 -2.61 -21.97 -10.31
CA ASP A 3 -1.77 -21.21 -9.39
C ASP A 3 -2.14 -19.73 -9.53
N LYS A 4 -2.65 -19.14 -8.45
CA LYS A 4 -2.97 -17.72 -8.43
C LYS A 4 -1.65 -16.97 -8.33
N GLU A 5 -1.24 -16.32 -9.41
CA GLU A 5 -0.02 -15.52 -9.43
C GLU A 5 -0.12 -14.39 -8.39
N ILE A 6 0.81 -14.37 -7.43
CA ILE A 6 0.88 -13.33 -6.41
C ILE A 6 1.70 -12.17 -6.96
N ASN A 7 1.08 -11.00 -7.04
CA ASN A 7 1.75 -9.76 -7.39
C ASN A 7 2.39 -9.13 -6.14
N TYR A 8 3.58 -8.57 -6.30
CA TYR A 8 4.31 -7.89 -5.23
C TYR A 8 4.37 -6.38 -5.51
N TRP A 9 4.26 -5.59 -4.46
CA TRP A 9 4.25 -4.14 -4.54
C TRP A 9 5.13 -3.53 -3.44
N LEU A 10 5.65 -2.33 -3.70
CA LEU A 10 6.35 -1.51 -2.72
C LEU A 10 5.65 -0.17 -2.59
N MET A 11 5.21 0.14 -1.38
CA MET A 11 4.52 1.39 -1.04
C MET A 11 5.44 2.27 -0.20
N LYS A 12 5.37 3.58 -0.41
CA LYS A 12 6.20 4.57 0.29
C LYS A 12 5.32 5.41 1.21
N SER A 13 5.78 5.64 2.43
CA SER A 13 5.18 6.55 3.40
C SER A 13 6.29 7.30 4.13
N GLU A 14 6.04 8.56 4.46
CA GLU A 14 6.96 9.36 5.28
C GLU A 14 6.81 8.94 6.76
N PRO A 15 7.90 8.59 7.47
CA PRO A 15 7.83 8.04 8.84
C PRO A 15 7.25 8.98 9.89
N ASP A 16 7.27 10.29 9.64
CA ASP A 16 6.70 11.31 10.51
C ASP A 16 5.17 11.43 10.35
N THR A 17 4.64 10.97 9.22
CA THR A 17 3.22 11.00 8.89
C THR A 17 2.56 9.67 9.20
N TYR A 18 3.13 8.57 8.70
CA TYR A 18 2.63 7.21 8.96
C TYR A 18 3.76 6.19 8.80
N SER A 19 4.25 5.67 9.93
CA SER A 19 5.37 4.73 9.97
C SER A 19 4.90 3.27 9.93
N ILE A 20 5.85 2.37 9.69
CA ILE A 20 5.58 0.92 9.80
C ILE A 20 5.16 0.49 11.22
N LYS A 21 5.57 1.23 12.25
CA LYS A 21 5.18 0.96 13.64
C LYS A 21 3.73 1.33 13.91
N ASP A 22 3.24 2.38 13.25
CA ASP A 22 1.83 2.78 13.34
C ASP A 22 0.97 1.69 12.70
N LEU A 23 1.39 1.17 11.53
CA LEU A 23 0.72 0.03 10.89
C LEU A 23 0.77 -1.25 11.71
N GLU A 24 1.91 -1.55 12.36
CA GLU A 24 2.01 -2.71 13.25
C GLU A 24 1.02 -2.62 14.42
N LYS A 25 0.75 -1.41 14.93
CA LYS A 25 -0.18 -1.18 16.04
C LYS A 25 -1.64 -1.18 15.61
N GLU A 26 -1.94 -0.64 14.42
CA GLU A 26 -3.30 -0.51 13.89
C GLU A 26 -3.79 -1.77 13.16
N GLU A 27 -2.86 -2.64 12.75
CA GLU A 27 -3.06 -3.88 11.97
C GLU A 27 -3.59 -3.65 10.54
N GLU A 28 -4.52 -2.73 10.37
CA GLU A 28 -5.12 -2.33 9.10
C GLU A 28 -5.24 -0.82 9.00
N THR A 29 -5.09 -0.29 7.79
CA THR A 29 -5.24 1.14 7.55
C THR A 29 -5.75 1.43 6.14
N LEU A 30 -6.33 2.61 5.97
CA LEU A 30 -6.68 3.13 4.65
C LEU A 30 -5.44 3.78 4.02
N TRP A 31 -4.99 3.26 2.88
CA TRP A 31 -3.90 3.90 2.13
C TRP A 31 -4.42 5.02 1.23
N ASP A 32 -4.59 6.20 1.80
CA ASP A 32 -5.06 7.39 1.09
C ASP A 32 -3.92 8.30 0.57
N GLY A 33 -4.24 9.53 0.20
CA GLY A 33 -3.22 10.54 -0.11
C GLY A 33 -2.50 10.38 -1.46
N ILE A 34 -2.80 9.35 -2.26
CA ILE A 34 -2.14 9.14 -3.56
C ILE A 34 -2.58 10.18 -4.59
N ARG A 35 -1.67 11.08 -4.93
CA ARG A 35 -1.85 12.12 -5.95
C ARG A 35 -1.17 11.80 -7.28
N ASN A 36 -0.45 10.69 -7.37
CA ASN A 36 0.17 10.23 -8.61
C ASN A 36 -0.81 9.32 -9.39
N TYR A 37 -1.12 9.70 -10.63
CA TYR A 37 -2.06 8.97 -11.47
C TYR A 37 -1.64 7.52 -11.77
N GLN A 38 -0.35 7.28 -11.98
CA GLN A 38 0.19 5.95 -12.26
C GLN A 38 0.10 5.03 -11.04
N ALA A 39 0.50 5.53 -9.86
CA ALA A 39 0.38 4.80 -8.60
C ALA A 39 -1.08 4.42 -8.29
N ARG A 40 -2.02 5.36 -8.52
CA ARG A 40 -3.45 5.10 -8.38
C ARG A 40 -3.94 3.98 -9.30
N ASN A 41 -3.42 3.91 -10.53
CA ASN A 41 -3.80 2.87 -11.48
C ASN A 41 -3.28 1.48 -11.04
N PHE A 42 -2.09 1.41 -10.44
CA PHE A 42 -1.54 0.18 -9.88
C PHE A 42 -2.37 -0.38 -8.71
N MET A 43 -3.02 0.47 -7.91
CA MET A 43 -3.93 -0.01 -6.85
C MET A 43 -5.26 -0.58 -7.37
N ARG A 44 -5.59 -0.39 -8.65
CA ARG A 44 -6.85 -0.81 -9.26
C ARG A 44 -6.72 -2.07 -10.13
N SER A 45 -5.51 -2.59 -10.32
CA SER A 45 -5.20 -3.72 -11.20
C SER A 45 -5.40 -5.07 -10.53
#